data_AF-B3PWF7-F1
#
_entry.id   AF-B3PWF7-F1
#
_cell.length_a   1.000
_cell.length_b   1.000
_cell.length_c   1.000
_cell.angle_alpha   90.00
_cell.angle_beta   90.00
_cell.angle_gamma   90.00
#
_symmetry.space_group_name_H-M   'P 1'
#
loop_
_entity.id
_entity.type
_entity.pdbx_description
1 polymer ?
#
loop_
_entity_poly.entity_id
_entity_poly.type
_entity_poly.pdbx_seq_one_letter_code
_entity_poly.pdbx_strand_id
1 'polypeptide(L)'
;MIAQGKGLTDIDAKVSTVMEALERAVAGEPFVDRFRGSASGLRAMGYEIDRLDCLIAIHKPELGPDEETDWVAGIDLLTGEQIYIPFEAVVLDRTRDARYWMSSDGLASGNNLEEAIFHGVLERIERDAHVLWQVGAEADRYAGCVDPCGFQDRALNELVGKIEASGLALRLFDITSDIAIPCFTAMLGPGDSVLDPRHRHGGRDIRLVEVTGGTGAHPSPVRAAIRAVTEAAQSRLTYISGARDDISPATFTRSLPPLLRRAFKAVPGSPRPAPEHRPGDLAQMLQHVLEALRTKGIGSVIAVRLSEDTLPFSVVKVVIPALENPEGERARQLGTRALARAIGF
;
A
#
# COMPACT_ATOMS: atom_id res chain seq x y z
N MET A 1 13.42 -7.87 11.58
CA MET A 1 12.06 -7.90 11.00
C MET A 1 12.00 -9.07 10.01
N ILE A 2 10.87 -9.78 9.90
CA ILE A 2 10.70 -10.88 8.94
C ILE A 2 10.14 -10.32 7.63
N ALA A 3 10.68 -10.76 6.50
CA ALA A 3 10.15 -10.47 5.16
C ALA A 3 9.33 -11.65 4.65
N GLN A 4 8.28 -11.38 3.89
CA GLN A 4 7.41 -12.40 3.32
C GLN A 4 7.06 -12.06 1.88
N GLY A 5 7.19 -13.02 0.97
CA GLY A 5 6.90 -12.81 -0.44
C GLY A 5 5.63 -13.50 -0.92
N LYS A 6 5.17 -13.02 -2.08
CA LYS A 6 3.97 -13.49 -2.76
C LYS A 6 4.19 -13.54 -4.27
N GLY A 7 3.45 -14.39 -4.97
CA GLY A 7 3.58 -14.53 -6.42
C GLY A 7 2.69 -15.63 -6.99
N LEU A 8 2.63 -15.71 -8.33
CA LEU A 8 1.89 -16.77 -9.03
C LEU A 8 2.64 -18.10 -8.99
N THR A 9 3.97 -18.03 -9.00
CA THR A 9 4.87 -19.18 -8.93
C THR A 9 5.71 -19.16 -7.65
N ASP A 10 6.33 -20.30 -7.33
CA ASP A 10 7.25 -20.42 -6.19
C ASP A 10 8.47 -19.48 -6.34
N ILE A 11 8.99 -19.31 -7.55
CA ILE A 11 10.13 -18.42 -7.79
C ILE A 11 9.73 -16.95 -7.59
N ASP A 12 8.55 -16.53 -8.05
CA ASP A 12 8.05 -15.17 -7.83
C ASP A 12 7.94 -14.86 -6.33
N ALA A 13 7.40 -15.80 -5.55
CA ALA A 13 7.26 -15.63 -4.11
C ALA A 13 8.64 -15.56 -3.40
N LYS A 14 9.62 -16.36 -3.83
CA LYS A 14 11.00 -16.31 -3.31
C LYS A 14 11.69 -14.98 -3.63
N VAL A 15 11.59 -14.54 -4.89
CA VAL A 15 12.15 -13.24 -5.32
C VAL A 15 11.48 -12.10 -4.55
N SER A 16 10.16 -12.10 -4.43
CA SER A 16 9.42 -11.11 -3.65
C SER A 16 9.88 -11.06 -2.19
N THR A 17 10.15 -12.21 -1.57
CA THR A 17 10.66 -12.27 -0.18
C THR A 17 12.04 -11.63 -0.06
N VAL A 18 12.94 -11.94 -0.99
CA VAL A 18 14.32 -11.40 -0.99
C VAL A 18 14.31 -9.90 -1.24
N MET A 19 13.51 -9.44 -2.20
CA MET A 19 13.40 -8.02 -2.55
C MET A 19 12.83 -7.20 -1.38
N GLU A 20 11.79 -7.68 -0.69
CA GLU A 20 11.27 -7.02 0.53
C GLU A 20 12.32 -6.97 1.66
N ALA A 21 13.14 -8.01 1.81
CA ALA A 21 14.21 -8.03 2.81
C ALA A 21 15.30 -6.99 2.49
N LEU A 22 15.75 -6.93 1.23
CA LEU A 22 16.75 -5.97 0.76
C LEU A 22 16.23 -4.53 0.89
N GLU A 23 14.98 -4.30 0.49
CA GLU A 23 14.30 -3.02 0.62
C GLU A 23 14.36 -2.48 2.05
N ARG A 24 14.00 -3.31 3.04
CA ARG A 24 14.02 -2.93 4.46
C ARG A 24 15.42 -2.73 5.00
N ALA A 25 16.38 -3.55 4.58
CA ALA A 25 17.78 -3.40 4.99
C ALA A 25 18.34 -2.06 4.51
N VAL A 26 18.13 -1.73 3.22
CA VAL A 26 18.56 -0.45 2.64
C VAL A 26 17.82 0.73 3.26
N ALA A 27 16.52 0.60 3.57
CA ALA A 27 15.77 1.68 4.20
C ALA A 27 16.20 1.96 5.65
N GLY A 28 16.72 0.95 6.37
CA GLY A 28 17.28 1.11 7.71
C GLY A 28 18.60 1.88 7.72
N GLU A 29 19.42 1.68 6.68
CA GLU A 29 20.70 2.38 6.49
C GLU A 29 20.81 2.95 5.05
N PRO A 30 20.08 4.02 4.71
CA PRO A 30 20.05 4.55 3.35
C PRO A 30 21.41 5.11 2.90
N PHE A 31 21.81 4.78 1.67
CA PHE A 31 22.96 5.38 1.01
C PHE A 31 22.55 6.68 0.33
N VAL A 32 22.53 7.77 1.10
CA VAL A 32 22.11 9.11 0.63
C VAL A 32 23.02 10.21 1.17
N ASP A 33 23.25 11.23 0.34
CA ASP A 33 23.87 12.46 0.81
C ASP A 33 22.89 13.25 1.69
N ARG A 34 23.40 13.71 2.83
CA ARG A 34 22.63 14.50 3.79
C ARG A 34 23.13 15.94 3.81
N PHE A 35 22.20 16.86 3.67
CA PHE A 35 22.45 18.28 3.84
C PHE A 35 21.89 18.74 5.19
N ARG A 36 22.74 19.29 6.05
CA ARG A 36 22.30 19.87 7.33
C ARG A 36 22.00 21.35 7.15
N GLY A 37 20.78 21.76 7.50
CA GLY A 37 20.34 23.15 7.40
C GLY A 37 18.89 23.34 7.82
N SER A 38 18.42 24.59 7.75
CA SER A 38 17.01 24.93 7.95
C SER A 38 16.22 25.00 6.64
N ALA A 39 14.89 24.89 6.73
CA ALA A 39 14.00 25.06 5.58
C ALA A 39 14.10 26.47 4.97
N SER A 40 14.22 27.50 5.81
CA SER A 40 14.42 28.89 5.37
C SER A 40 15.76 29.08 4.66
N GLY A 41 16.82 28.43 5.15
CA GLY A 41 18.15 28.45 4.55
C GLY A 41 18.18 27.79 3.17
N LEU A 42 17.60 26.60 3.04
CA LEU A 42 17.47 25.90 1.75
C LEU A 42 16.67 26.73 0.72
N ARG A 43 15.54 27.32 1.14
CA ARG A 43 14.76 28.22 0.28
C ARG A 43 15.54 29.46 -0.14
N ALA A 44 16.31 30.05 0.76
CA ALA A 44 17.16 31.20 0.44
C ALA A 44 18.28 30.87 -0.56
N MET A 45 18.71 29.59 -0.61
CA MET A 45 19.61 29.08 -1.64
C MET A 45 18.91 28.73 -2.97
N GLY A 46 17.58 28.87 -3.04
CA GLY A 46 16.79 28.59 -4.23
C GLY A 46 16.35 27.14 -4.39
N TYR A 47 16.44 26.32 -3.34
CA TYR A 47 15.97 24.93 -3.38
C TYR A 47 14.48 24.81 -3.06
N GLU A 48 13.80 23.93 -3.80
CA GLU A 48 12.44 23.48 -3.45
C GLU A 48 12.48 22.55 -2.23
N ILE A 49 11.53 22.73 -1.31
CA ILE A 49 11.46 21.96 -0.07
C ILE A 49 10.02 21.60 0.29
N ASP A 50 9.83 20.39 0.81
CA ASP A 50 8.62 19.98 1.51
C ASP A 50 8.98 19.47 2.91
N ARG A 51 8.38 20.05 3.95
CA ARG A 51 8.62 19.66 5.35
C ARG A 51 7.87 18.39 5.76
N LEU A 52 6.96 17.91 4.92
CA LEU A 52 6.15 16.72 5.12
C LEU A 52 5.35 16.76 6.43
N ASP A 53 4.71 17.89 6.70
CA ASP A 53 3.92 18.12 7.92
C ASP A 53 2.79 17.08 8.08
N CYS A 54 2.35 16.44 6.98
CA CYS A 54 1.38 15.34 7.01
C CYS A 54 1.91 14.03 7.61
N LEU A 55 3.23 13.88 7.75
CA LEU A 55 3.88 12.68 8.30
C LEU A 55 4.40 12.87 9.73
N ILE A 56 4.12 14.01 10.38
CA ILE A 56 4.54 14.23 11.77
C ILE A 56 3.93 13.18 12.69
N ALA A 57 4.76 12.55 13.51
CA ALA A 57 4.33 11.53 14.46
C ALA A 57 3.49 12.15 15.60
N ILE A 58 2.68 11.32 16.24
CA ILE A 58 1.84 11.75 17.36
C ILE A 58 2.70 12.34 18.48
N HIS A 59 2.22 13.43 19.09
CA HIS A 59 2.92 14.16 20.16
C HIS A 59 4.27 14.79 19.75
N LYS A 60 4.63 14.81 18.47
CA LYS A 60 5.82 15.52 17.97
C LYS A 60 5.44 16.88 17.42
N PRO A 61 6.29 17.91 17.61
CA PRO A 61 6.07 19.22 17.00
C PRO A 61 6.33 19.17 15.50
N GLU A 62 5.73 20.09 14.75
CA GLU A 62 6.11 20.35 13.36
C GLU A 62 7.53 20.92 13.27
N LEU A 63 8.19 20.73 12.12
CA LEU A 63 9.53 21.27 11.88
C LEU A 63 9.48 22.78 11.68
N GLY A 64 10.16 23.55 12.52
CA GLY A 64 10.24 25.01 12.38
C GLY A 64 10.96 25.44 11.10
N PRO A 65 10.67 26.63 10.54
CA PRO A 65 11.32 27.10 9.31
C PRO A 65 12.83 27.32 9.48
N ASP A 66 13.27 27.76 10.67
CA ASP A 66 14.67 28.03 11.00
C ASP A 66 15.32 26.91 11.84
N GLU A 67 14.63 25.78 12.01
CA GLU A 67 15.17 24.65 12.76
C GLU A 67 16.17 23.87 11.89
N GLU A 68 17.36 23.63 12.45
CA GLU A 68 18.41 22.84 11.80
C GLU A 68 18.06 21.35 11.84
N THR A 69 17.98 20.72 10.66
CA THR A 69 17.77 19.28 10.52
C THR A 69 18.54 18.72 9.33
N ASP A 70 18.52 17.40 9.18
CA ASP A 70 19.07 16.70 8.04
C ASP A 70 18.03 16.57 6.93
N TRP A 71 18.42 17.00 5.74
CA TRP A 71 17.65 16.94 4.52
C TRP A 71 18.27 15.96 3.54
N VAL A 72 17.43 15.33 2.73
CA VAL A 72 17.83 14.48 1.61
C VAL A 72 17.17 15.00 0.34
N ALA A 73 17.91 14.95 -0.77
CA ALA A 73 17.40 15.30 -2.08
C ALA A 73 16.59 14.14 -2.68
N GLY A 74 15.42 14.46 -3.22
CA GLY A 74 14.62 13.61 -4.09
C GLY A 74 14.30 14.31 -5.39
N ILE A 75 13.59 13.61 -6.27
CA ILE A 75 13.06 14.16 -7.52
C ILE A 75 11.53 14.16 -7.42
N ASP A 76 10.89 15.29 -7.69
CA ASP A 76 9.45 15.32 -7.93
C ASP A 76 9.18 14.83 -9.35
N LEU A 77 8.58 13.65 -9.47
CA LEU A 77 8.33 12.98 -10.74
C LEU A 77 7.30 13.71 -11.62
N LEU A 78 6.51 14.62 -11.05
CA LEU A 78 5.53 15.40 -11.83
C LEU A 78 6.17 16.59 -12.54
N THR A 79 7.24 17.16 -11.99
CA THR A 79 7.93 18.35 -12.51
C THR A 79 9.30 18.03 -13.11
N GLY A 80 9.94 16.95 -12.64
CA GLY A 80 11.32 16.60 -12.93
C GLY A 80 12.35 17.35 -12.07
N GLU A 81 11.90 18.22 -11.17
CA GLU A 81 12.76 19.08 -10.36
C GLU A 81 13.25 18.40 -9.08
N GLN A 82 14.41 18.82 -8.61
CA GLN A 82 14.94 18.36 -7.33
C GLN A 82 14.20 19.03 -6.16
N ILE A 83 13.84 18.24 -5.16
CA ILE A 83 13.16 18.70 -3.95
C ILE A 83 13.83 18.11 -2.71
N TYR A 84 14.02 18.92 -1.67
CA TYR A 84 14.55 18.44 -0.40
C TYR A 84 13.43 18.12 0.58
N ILE A 85 13.54 16.95 1.21
CA ILE A 85 12.66 16.51 2.28
C ILE A 85 13.47 16.08 3.51
N PRO A 86 12.88 16.11 4.72
CA PRO A 86 13.54 15.66 5.94
C PRO A 86 13.99 14.20 5.83
N PHE A 87 15.26 13.93 6.10
CA PHE A 87 15.84 12.58 6.06
C PHE A 87 15.10 11.61 7.01
N GLU A 88 14.65 12.12 8.15
CA GLU A 88 13.92 11.33 9.15
C GLU A 88 12.55 10.82 8.66
N ALA A 89 11.95 11.47 7.64
CA ALA A 89 10.72 10.98 7.00
C ALA A 89 10.97 9.83 6.00
N VAL A 90 12.23 9.57 5.67
CA VAL A 90 12.66 8.63 4.62
C VAL A 90 13.24 7.35 5.21
N VAL A 91 14.07 7.48 6.25
CA VAL A 91 14.72 6.34 6.91
C VAL A 91 13.72 5.47 7.69
N LEU A 92 13.94 4.15 7.67
CA LEU A 92 13.13 3.16 8.37
C LEU A 92 13.92 2.56 9.54
N ASP A 93 14.16 3.36 10.58
CA ASP A 93 14.79 2.92 11.83
C ASP A 93 13.89 3.22 13.04
N ARG A 94 13.00 2.27 13.33
CA ARG A 94 12.01 2.37 14.42
C ARG A 94 12.62 2.31 15.83
N THR A 95 13.94 2.21 15.96
CA THR A 95 14.61 2.31 17.27
C THR A 95 14.80 3.76 17.73
N ARG A 96 14.59 4.72 16.82
CA ARG A 96 14.77 6.15 17.03
C ARG A 96 13.51 6.80 17.58
N ASP A 97 13.71 7.78 18.45
CA ASP A 97 12.65 8.72 18.82
C ASP A 97 12.50 9.81 17.73
N ALA A 98 11.70 9.52 16.71
CA ALA A 98 11.63 10.32 15.50
C ALA A 98 10.50 11.36 15.51
N ARG A 99 10.72 12.52 14.89
CA ARG A 99 9.67 13.52 14.64
C ARG A 99 8.65 13.04 13.62
N TYR A 100 9.11 12.30 12.62
CA TYR A 100 8.29 11.78 11.53
C TYR A 100 7.87 10.34 11.79
N TRP A 101 6.65 10.00 11.37
CA TRP A 101 6.13 8.65 11.45
C TRP A 101 6.85 7.74 10.46
N MET A 102 7.61 6.78 10.99
CA MET A 102 8.41 5.84 10.22
C MET A 102 7.60 4.65 9.73
N SER A 103 7.19 4.72 8.47
CA SER A 103 6.46 3.67 7.77
C SER A 103 7.25 3.12 6.58
N SER A 104 6.98 1.87 6.21
CA SER A 104 7.43 1.31 4.93
C SER A 104 6.55 1.78 3.76
N ASP A 105 5.53 2.61 3.97
CA ASP A 105 4.66 3.04 2.87
C ASP A 105 5.42 3.80 1.79
N GLY A 106 5.21 3.42 0.54
CA GLY A 106 5.90 3.94 -0.63
C GLY A 106 7.37 3.52 -0.70
N LEU A 107 7.83 2.65 0.20
CA LEU A 107 9.13 2.00 0.07
C LEU A 107 8.98 0.88 -0.95
N ALA A 108 9.90 0.83 -1.92
CA ALA A 108 9.84 -0.16 -2.98
C ALA A 108 11.23 -0.50 -3.49
N SER A 109 11.40 -1.75 -3.88
CA SER A 109 12.58 -2.24 -4.59
C SER A 109 12.23 -2.70 -6.00
N GLY A 110 13.23 -2.73 -6.88
CA GLY A 110 13.09 -3.17 -8.27
C GLY A 110 14.45 -3.55 -8.86
N ASN A 111 14.44 -4.22 -10.01
CA ASN A 111 15.66 -4.57 -10.75
C ASN A 111 16.41 -3.31 -11.22
N ASN A 112 15.68 -2.20 -11.40
CA ASN A 112 16.23 -0.89 -11.70
C ASN A 112 15.41 0.20 -10.99
N LEU A 113 15.88 1.45 -11.09
CA LEU A 113 15.28 2.59 -10.43
C LEU A 113 13.84 2.86 -10.90
N GLU A 114 13.58 2.76 -12.20
CA GLU A 114 12.26 3.01 -12.78
C GLU A 114 11.21 2.01 -12.25
N GLU A 115 11.59 0.74 -12.12
CA GLU A 115 10.70 -0.31 -11.60
C GLU A 115 10.42 -0.10 -10.10
N ALA A 116 11.44 0.25 -9.33
CA ALA A 116 11.28 0.57 -7.91
C ALA A 116 10.35 1.78 -7.73
N ILE A 117 10.52 2.83 -8.52
CA ILE A 117 9.63 4.02 -8.54
C ILE A 117 8.20 3.61 -8.90
N PHE A 118 8.02 2.84 -9.97
CA PHE A 118 6.70 2.40 -10.40
C PHE A 118 5.97 1.63 -9.31
N HIS A 119 6.65 0.70 -8.64
CA HIS A 119 6.06 -0.02 -7.51
C HIS A 119 5.75 0.88 -6.30
N GLY A 120 6.65 1.81 -5.96
CA GLY A 120 6.42 2.75 -4.85
C GLY A 120 5.23 3.69 -5.09
N VAL A 121 5.06 4.19 -6.33
CA VAL A 121 3.92 5.04 -6.69
C VAL A 121 2.61 4.23 -6.63
N LEU A 122 2.60 3.00 -7.17
CA LEU A 122 1.41 2.15 -7.11
C LEU A 122 1.03 1.79 -5.68
N GLU A 123 2.00 1.51 -4.81
CA GLU A 123 1.71 1.26 -3.39
C GLU A 123 1.08 2.49 -2.74
N ARG A 124 1.58 3.71 -3.02
CA ARG A 124 0.98 4.93 -2.47
C ARG A 124 -0.47 5.13 -2.92
N ILE A 125 -0.79 4.84 -4.18
CA ILE A 125 -2.16 4.86 -4.72
C ILE A 125 -3.02 3.77 -4.07
N GLU A 126 -2.47 2.58 -3.87
CA GLU A 126 -3.14 1.46 -3.23
C GLU A 126 -3.57 1.81 -1.80
N ARG A 127 -2.65 2.35 -1.00
CA ARG A 127 -2.91 2.77 0.38
C ARG A 127 -3.96 3.89 0.44
N ASP A 128 -3.89 4.84 -0.50
CA ASP A 128 -4.89 5.90 -0.62
C ASP A 128 -6.29 5.35 -0.88
N ALA A 129 -6.43 4.54 -1.93
CA ALA A 129 -7.69 3.91 -2.30
C ALA A 129 -8.26 3.07 -1.16
N HIS A 130 -7.41 2.33 -0.44
CA HIS A 130 -7.84 1.51 0.69
C HIS A 130 -8.40 2.37 1.84
N VAL A 131 -7.73 3.47 2.21
CA VAL A 131 -8.22 4.37 3.25
C VAL A 131 -9.55 5.01 2.83
N LEU A 132 -9.65 5.50 1.59
CA LEU A 132 -10.89 6.10 1.05
C LEU A 132 -12.04 5.10 1.03
N TRP A 133 -11.77 3.84 0.70
CA TRP A 133 -12.75 2.77 0.78
C TRP A 133 -13.16 2.53 2.23
N GLN A 134 -12.23 2.45 3.18
CA GLN A 134 -12.53 2.19 4.59
C GLN A 134 -13.42 3.27 5.24
N VAL A 135 -13.16 4.55 4.96
CA VAL A 135 -13.96 5.68 5.51
C VAL A 135 -15.28 5.92 4.76
N GLY A 136 -15.45 5.30 3.59
CA GLY A 136 -16.68 5.39 2.81
C GLY A 136 -17.88 4.68 3.45
N ALA A 137 -19.08 5.03 3.00
CA ALA A 137 -20.32 4.42 3.48
C ALA A 137 -20.35 2.91 3.24
N GLU A 138 -20.88 2.15 4.20
CA GLU A 138 -20.90 0.68 4.16
C GLU A 138 -21.55 0.13 2.88
N ALA A 139 -22.66 0.74 2.44
CA ALA A 139 -23.36 0.35 1.22
C ALA A 139 -22.47 0.46 -0.02
N ASP A 140 -21.72 1.57 -0.16
CA ASP A 140 -20.82 1.81 -1.29
C ASP A 140 -19.67 0.81 -1.28
N ARG A 141 -19.13 0.49 -0.09
CA ARG A 141 -18.02 -0.47 0.05
C ARG A 141 -18.37 -1.84 -0.50
N TYR A 142 -19.57 -2.33 -0.20
CA TYR A 142 -19.99 -3.67 -0.59
C TYR A 142 -20.61 -3.74 -1.99
N ALA A 143 -21.14 -2.62 -2.50
CA ALA A 143 -21.57 -2.51 -3.89
C ALA A 143 -20.42 -2.73 -4.90
N GLY A 144 -19.17 -2.45 -4.49
CA GLY A 144 -17.97 -2.73 -5.28
C GLY A 144 -17.56 -4.19 -5.35
N CYS A 145 -18.33 -5.14 -4.80
CA CYS A 145 -17.96 -6.55 -4.86
C CYS A 145 -18.02 -7.09 -6.29
N VAL A 146 -16.92 -7.68 -6.76
CA VAL A 146 -16.78 -8.19 -8.14
C VAL A 146 -16.43 -9.67 -8.14
N ASP A 147 -16.93 -10.38 -9.15
CA ASP A 147 -16.55 -11.76 -9.43
C ASP A 147 -15.17 -11.79 -10.12
N PRO A 148 -14.12 -12.35 -9.48
CA PRO A 148 -12.81 -12.46 -10.11
C PRO A 148 -12.82 -13.30 -11.40
N CYS A 149 -13.75 -14.25 -11.54
CA CYS A 149 -13.88 -15.03 -12.77
C CYS A 149 -14.36 -14.19 -13.97
N GLY A 150 -15.01 -13.06 -13.70
CA GLY A 150 -15.46 -12.11 -14.71
C GLY A 150 -14.33 -11.41 -15.47
N PHE A 151 -13.09 -11.43 -14.95
CA PHE A 151 -11.92 -10.93 -15.68
C PHE A 151 -11.48 -11.85 -16.82
N GLN A 152 -11.97 -13.10 -16.86
CA GLN A 152 -11.62 -14.11 -17.87
C GLN A 152 -10.11 -14.39 -17.99
N ASP A 153 -9.35 -14.10 -16.94
CA ASP A 153 -7.92 -14.38 -16.89
C ASP A 153 -7.64 -15.76 -16.30
N ARG A 154 -6.80 -16.54 -17.00
CA ARG A 154 -6.49 -17.91 -16.60
C ARG A 154 -5.77 -17.98 -15.26
N ALA A 155 -4.78 -17.13 -15.02
CA ALA A 155 -3.96 -17.19 -13.81
C ALA A 155 -4.78 -16.79 -12.58
N LEU A 156 -5.63 -15.77 -12.70
CA LEU A 156 -6.55 -15.38 -11.64
C LEU A 156 -7.55 -16.50 -11.34
N ASN A 157 -8.15 -17.12 -12.35
CA ASN A 157 -9.09 -18.23 -12.17
C ASN A 157 -8.43 -19.45 -11.48
N GLU A 158 -7.19 -19.77 -11.85
CA GLU A 158 -6.42 -20.84 -11.19
C GLU A 158 -6.14 -20.51 -9.70
N LEU A 159 -5.86 -19.26 -9.35
CA LEU A 159 -5.71 -18.82 -7.96
C LEU A 159 -7.03 -18.97 -7.18
N VAL A 160 -8.13 -18.50 -7.75
CA VAL A 160 -9.47 -18.59 -7.14
C VAL A 160 -9.82 -20.06 -6.88
N GLY A 161 -9.63 -20.93 -7.87
CA GLY A 161 -9.91 -22.37 -7.74
C GLY A 161 -9.08 -23.03 -6.64
N LYS A 162 -7.80 -22.67 -6.47
CA LYS A 162 -6.96 -23.17 -5.36
C LYS A 162 -7.47 -22.71 -4.00
N ILE A 163 -7.92 -21.47 -3.90
CA ILE A 163 -8.47 -20.90 -2.65
C ILE A 163 -9.77 -21.62 -2.28
N GLU A 164 -10.70 -21.77 -3.22
CA GLU A 164 -11.98 -22.43 -2.98
C GLU A 164 -11.81 -23.93 -2.66
N ALA A 165 -10.91 -24.62 -3.37
CA ALA A 165 -10.59 -26.02 -3.09
C ALA A 165 -9.97 -26.24 -1.70
N SER A 166 -9.41 -25.19 -1.09
CA SER A 166 -8.90 -25.21 0.29
C SER A 166 -9.98 -24.93 1.36
N GLY A 167 -11.25 -24.79 0.96
CA GLY A 167 -12.37 -24.50 1.86
C GLY A 167 -12.44 -23.04 2.30
N LEU A 168 -11.80 -22.13 1.56
CA LEU A 168 -11.84 -20.69 1.83
C LEU A 168 -12.83 -20.00 0.89
N ALA A 169 -13.54 -19.00 1.41
CA ALA A 169 -14.28 -18.04 0.60
C ALA A 169 -13.38 -16.84 0.26
N LEU A 170 -13.49 -16.37 -0.97
CA LEU A 170 -12.90 -15.13 -1.46
C LEU A 170 -14.00 -14.09 -1.72
N ARG A 171 -13.75 -12.86 -1.32
CA ARG A 171 -14.44 -11.68 -1.86
C ARG A 171 -13.42 -10.70 -2.40
N LEU A 172 -13.68 -10.18 -3.58
CA LEU A 172 -12.88 -9.13 -4.20
C LEU A 172 -13.76 -7.89 -4.31
N PHE A 173 -13.24 -6.75 -3.89
CA PHE A 173 -13.91 -5.46 -4.00
C PHE A 173 -13.08 -4.54 -4.88
N ASP A 174 -13.70 -3.94 -5.89
CA ASP A 174 -13.15 -2.82 -6.62
C ASP A 174 -13.17 -1.58 -5.71
N ILE A 175 -11.98 -1.12 -5.35
CA ILE A 175 -11.78 0.05 -4.50
C ILE A 175 -11.13 1.20 -5.28
N THR A 176 -11.15 1.13 -6.61
CA THR A 176 -10.57 2.15 -7.49
C THR A 176 -11.09 3.54 -7.10
N SER A 177 -10.16 4.41 -6.68
CA SER A 177 -10.47 5.77 -6.27
C SER A 177 -10.63 6.71 -7.47
N ASP A 178 -10.86 7.99 -7.19
CA ASP A 178 -10.87 9.05 -8.18
C ASP A 178 -9.55 9.18 -8.96
N ILE A 179 -8.43 8.64 -8.46
CA ILE A 179 -7.15 8.52 -9.21
C ILE A 179 -7.31 7.66 -10.47
N ALA A 180 -8.33 6.82 -10.55
CA ALA A 180 -8.66 6.03 -11.73
C ALA A 180 -7.57 5.02 -12.16
N ILE A 181 -6.73 4.60 -11.21
CA ILE A 181 -5.85 3.43 -11.37
C ILE A 181 -6.53 2.23 -10.71
N PRO A 182 -6.74 1.10 -11.43
CA PRO A 182 -7.41 -0.06 -10.89
C PRO A 182 -6.79 -0.52 -9.56
N CYS A 183 -7.63 -0.60 -8.54
CA CYS A 183 -7.23 -1.02 -7.20
C CYS A 183 -8.29 -1.95 -6.61
N PHE A 184 -7.86 -3.09 -6.07
CA PHE A 184 -8.76 -4.08 -5.49
C PHE A 184 -8.33 -4.44 -4.07
N THR A 185 -9.31 -4.73 -3.22
CA THR A 185 -9.06 -5.40 -1.94
C THR A 185 -9.71 -6.77 -1.93
N ALA A 186 -8.94 -7.79 -1.55
CA ALA A 186 -9.36 -9.17 -1.44
C ALA A 186 -9.50 -9.55 0.04
N MET A 187 -10.55 -10.29 0.37
CA MET A 187 -10.78 -10.85 1.69
C MET A 187 -10.91 -12.37 1.59
N LEU A 188 -10.12 -13.09 2.39
CA LEU A 188 -10.18 -14.55 2.53
C LEU A 188 -10.73 -14.92 3.90
N GLY A 189 -11.57 -15.95 3.97
CA GLY A 189 -12.09 -16.46 5.24
C GLY A 189 -12.62 -17.89 5.13
N PRO A 190 -12.96 -18.57 6.24
CA PRO A 190 -13.50 -19.93 6.20
C PRO A 190 -14.83 -20.01 5.44
N GLY A 191 -14.90 -20.76 4.34
CA GLY A 191 -16.01 -20.73 3.39
C GLY A 191 -17.37 -21.03 4.01
N ASP A 192 -17.54 -22.24 4.54
CA ASP A 192 -18.84 -22.71 5.06
C ASP A 192 -19.36 -21.87 6.23
N SER A 193 -18.47 -21.42 7.12
CA SER A 193 -18.84 -20.70 8.34
C SER A 193 -19.10 -19.20 8.12
N VAL A 194 -18.41 -18.59 7.16
CA VAL A 194 -18.55 -17.15 6.89
C VAL A 194 -19.76 -16.90 5.98
N LEU A 195 -20.05 -17.83 5.05
CA LEU A 195 -21.17 -17.73 4.12
C LEU A 195 -22.51 -18.21 4.71
N ASP A 196 -22.53 -19.26 5.55
CA ASP A 196 -23.72 -19.69 6.29
C ASP A 196 -23.46 -19.74 7.81
N PRO A 197 -23.99 -18.79 8.61
CA PRO A 197 -23.86 -18.76 10.07
C PRO A 197 -24.44 -19.98 10.79
N ARG A 198 -25.24 -20.82 10.09
CA ARG A 198 -25.82 -22.07 10.62
C ARG A 198 -24.87 -23.26 10.44
N HIS A 199 -23.83 -23.15 9.61
CA HIS A 199 -22.76 -24.14 9.43
C HIS A 199 -21.54 -23.81 10.30
N ARG A 200 -21.77 -23.53 11.59
CA ARG A 200 -20.69 -23.45 12.58
C ARG A 200 -20.14 -24.84 12.82
N HIS A 201 -19.03 -25.18 12.16
CA HIS A 201 -18.27 -26.37 12.52
C HIS A 201 -17.80 -26.24 13.99
N GLY A 202 -18.39 -27.02 14.89
CA GLY A 202 -18.03 -27.04 16.31
C GLY A 202 -18.53 -25.86 17.15
N GLY A 203 -19.51 -25.07 16.70
CA GLY A 203 -20.16 -24.01 17.51
C GLY A 203 -19.30 -22.78 17.83
N ARG A 204 -18.05 -22.73 17.37
CA ARG A 204 -17.09 -21.63 17.59
C ARG A 204 -17.39 -20.43 16.68
N ASP A 205 -17.27 -19.22 17.24
CA ASP A 205 -17.25 -17.99 16.43
C ASP A 205 -15.96 -17.87 15.60
N ILE A 206 -16.09 -17.34 14.38
CA ILE A 206 -14.96 -17.01 13.51
C ILE A 206 -14.12 -15.92 14.17
N ARG A 207 -12.81 -16.15 14.25
CA ARG A 207 -11.85 -15.21 14.82
C ARG A 207 -11.34 -14.24 13.76
N LEU A 208 -10.89 -13.08 14.20
CA LEU A 208 -10.34 -12.05 13.32
C LEU A 208 -9.19 -12.61 12.46
N VAL A 209 -8.26 -13.36 13.07
CA VAL A 209 -7.10 -13.95 12.37
C VAL A 209 -7.45 -14.99 11.29
N GLU A 210 -8.69 -15.49 11.29
CA GLU A 210 -9.14 -16.42 10.25
C GLU A 210 -9.56 -15.71 8.98
N VAL A 211 -9.79 -14.40 9.05
CA VAL A 211 -10.11 -13.54 7.92
C VAL A 211 -8.91 -12.64 7.61
N THR A 212 -8.35 -12.79 6.42
CA THR A 212 -7.20 -12.00 5.98
C THR A 212 -7.52 -11.14 4.78
N GLY A 213 -6.85 -10.00 4.70
CA GLY A 213 -6.99 -9.03 3.64
C GLY A 213 -5.70 -8.87 2.84
N GLY A 214 -5.85 -8.43 1.60
CA GLY A 214 -4.74 -7.96 0.77
C GLY A 214 -5.25 -6.96 -0.24
N THR A 215 -4.43 -5.97 -0.58
CA THR A 215 -4.81 -4.93 -1.53
C THR A 215 -3.81 -4.93 -2.68
N GLY A 216 -4.22 -4.44 -3.85
CA GLY A 216 -3.36 -4.40 -5.02
C GLY A 216 -3.80 -3.31 -6.00
N ALA A 217 -2.86 -2.46 -6.40
CA ALA A 217 -3.03 -1.50 -7.49
C ALA A 217 -2.13 -1.81 -8.68
N HIS A 218 -2.65 -1.59 -9.90
CA HIS A 218 -1.89 -1.67 -11.16
C HIS A 218 -2.73 -1.07 -12.31
N PRO A 219 -2.13 -0.46 -13.35
CA PRO A 219 -2.83 -0.06 -14.58
C PRO A 219 -3.59 -1.20 -15.29
N SER A 220 -3.29 -2.45 -14.94
CA SER A 220 -3.96 -3.65 -15.45
C SER A 220 -4.84 -4.18 -14.33
N PRO A 221 -6.18 -4.14 -14.47
CA PRO A 221 -7.09 -4.60 -13.43
C PRO A 221 -6.84 -6.05 -13.01
N VAL A 222 -6.49 -6.91 -13.97
CA VAL A 222 -6.17 -8.33 -13.72
C VAL A 222 -4.93 -8.44 -12.81
N ARG A 223 -3.86 -7.69 -13.10
CA ARG A 223 -2.66 -7.68 -12.24
C ARG A 223 -2.95 -7.11 -10.87
N ALA A 224 -3.76 -6.06 -10.78
CA ALA A 224 -4.20 -5.48 -9.51
C ALA A 224 -4.98 -6.50 -8.66
N ALA A 225 -5.92 -7.24 -9.28
CA ALA A 225 -6.68 -8.31 -8.63
C ALA A 225 -5.78 -9.47 -8.17
N ILE A 226 -4.86 -9.94 -9.03
CA ILE A 226 -3.88 -10.98 -8.68
C ILE A 226 -3.03 -10.54 -7.48
N ARG A 227 -2.53 -9.30 -7.46
CA ARG A 227 -1.78 -8.74 -6.32
C ARG A 227 -2.61 -8.77 -5.03
N ALA A 228 -3.85 -8.29 -5.07
CA ALA A 228 -4.74 -8.29 -3.92
C ALA A 228 -4.98 -9.71 -3.37
N VAL A 229 -5.29 -10.67 -4.26
CA VAL A 229 -5.55 -12.07 -3.89
C VAL A 229 -4.31 -12.74 -3.30
N THR A 230 -3.15 -12.57 -3.93
CA THR A 230 -1.89 -13.16 -3.46
C THR A 230 -1.42 -12.53 -2.15
N GLU A 231 -1.67 -11.25 -1.92
CA GLU A 231 -1.42 -10.59 -0.64
C GLU A 231 -2.35 -11.08 0.46
N ALA A 232 -3.63 -11.31 0.16
CA ALA A 232 -4.56 -11.87 1.15
C ALA A 232 -4.14 -13.29 1.59
N ALA A 233 -3.61 -14.08 0.67
CA ALA A 233 -3.03 -15.39 0.95
C ALA A 233 -1.72 -15.28 1.77
N GLN A 234 -0.82 -14.35 1.43
CA GLN A 234 0.39 -14.07 2.21
C GLN A 234 0.06 -13.68 3.65
N SER A 235 -0.86 -12.73 3.85
CA SER A 235 -1.32 -12.27 5.17
C SER A 235 -1.84 -13.42 6.03
N ARG A 236 -2.44 -14.44 5.42
CA ARG A 236 -2.91 -15.65 6.12
C ARG A 236 -1.74 -16.47 6.67
N LEU A 237 -0.68 -16.64 5.88
CA LEU A 237 0.52 -17.35 6.31
C LEU A 237 1.24 -16.61 7.44
N THR A 238 1.16 -15.28 7.48
CA THR A 238 1.66 -14.47 8.60
C THR A 238 1.02 -14.90 9.93
N TYR A 239 -0.31 -15.02 10.00
CA TYR A 239 -0.99 -15.44 11.22
C TYR A 239 -0.77 -16.92 11.55
N ILE A 240 -0.74 -17.80 10.54
CA ILE A 240 -0.53 -19.24 10.75
C ILE A 240 0.88 -19.52 11.28
N SER A 241 1.89 -18.87 10.73
CA SER A 241 3.29 -19.05 11.16
C SER A 241 3.54 -18.52 12.57
N GLY A 242 2.77 -17.51 13.00
CA GLY A 242 2.94 -16.88 14.32
C GLY A 242 4.29 -16.19 14.50
N ALA A 243 5.04 -15.94 13.41
CA ALA A 243 6.42 -15.51 13.47
C ALA A 243 6.62 -13.99 13.72
N ARG A 244 5.54 -13.21 13.68
CA ARG A 244 5.57 -11.75 13.88
C ARG A 244 5.37 -11.39 15.35
N ASP A 245 6.40 -10.84 15.98
CA ASP A 245 6.38 -10.41 17.39
C ASP A 245 5.45 -9.21 17.66
N ASP A 246 5.08 -8.46 16.62
CA ASP A 246 4.22 -7.29 16.71
C ASP A 246 2.72 -7.60 16.66
N ILE A 247 2.34 -8.87 16.53
CA ILE A 247 0.94 -9.30 16.59
C ILE A 247 0.58 -9.69 18.03
N SER A 248 -0.23 -8.87 18.69
CA SER A 248 -0.70 -9.15 20.06
C SER A 248 -1.44 -10.51 20.16
N PRO A 249 -1.21 -11.31 21.22
CA PRO A 249 -1.96 -12.54 21.49
C PRO A 249 -3.48 -12.33 21.54
N ALA A 250 -3.96 -11.15 21.95
CA ALA A 250 -5.38 -10.83 21.98
C ALA A 250 -6.03 -10.85 20.59
N THR A 251 -5.26 -10.61 19.52
CA THR A 251 -5.74 -10.68 18.14
C THR A 251 -6.24 -12.10 17.79
N PHE A 252 -5.58 -13.13 18.33
CA PHE A 252 -5.92 -14.54 18.04
C PHE A 252 -7.19 -15.03 18.73
N THR A 253 -7.69 -14.31 19.72
CA THR A 253 -8.95 -14.62 20.42
C THR A 253 -10.08 -13.67 20.06
N ARG A 254 -9.78 -12.55 19.40
CA ARG A 254 -10.76 -11.55 18.97
C ARG A 254 -11.75 -12.14 17.97
N SER A 255 -13.04 -11.99 18.25
CA SER A 255 -14.11 -12.36 17.32
C SER A 255 -14.10 -11.48 16.07
N LEU A 256 -14.49 -12.05 14.94
CA LEU A 256 -14.62 -11.34 13.67
C LEU A 256 -15.64 -10.19 13.81
N PRO A 257 -15.25 -8.93 13.54
CA PRO A 257 -16.16 -7.80 13.57
C PRO A 257 -17.38 -7.97 12.64
N PRO A 258 -18.57 -7.48 13.02
CA PRO A 258 -19.78 -7.61 12.20
C PRO A 258 -19.62 -7.05 10.78
N LEU A 259 -18.89 -5.95 10.61
CA LEU A 259 -18.62 -5.35 9.29
C LEU A 259 -17.87 -6.32 8.36
N LEU A 260 -16.78 -6.93 8.83
CA LEU A 260 -16.04 -7.89 8.01
C LEU A 260 -16.90 -9.12 7.67
N ARG A 261 -17.76 -9.56 8.61
CA ARG A 261 -18.70 -10.66 8.34
C ARG A 261 -19.74 -10.29 7.26
N ARG A 262 -20.22 -9.04 7.24
CA ARG A 262 -21.16 -8.56 6.21
C ARG A 262 -20.51 -8.46 4.84
N ALA A 263 -19.22 -8.12 4.76
CA ALA A 263 -18.49 -8.06 3.50
C ALA A 263 -18.60 -9.39 2.72
N PHE A 264 -18.53 -10.54 3.39
CA PHE A 264 -18.70 -11.85 2.75
C PHE A 264 -20.12 -12.15 2.23
N LYS A 265 -21.12 -11.38 2.67
CA LYS A 265 -22.49 -11.45 2.16
C LYS A 265 -22.71 -10.56 0.93
N ALA A 266 -21.73 -9.75 0.56
CA ALA A 266 -21.80 -8.98 -0.67
C ALA A 266 -21.97 -9.93 -1.86
N VAL A 267 -22.86 -9.55 -2.77
CA VAL A 267 -23.16 -10.30 -3.99
C VAL A 267 -22.18 -9.83 -5.07
N PRO A 268 -21.32 -10.71 -5.60
CA PRO A 268 -20.37 -10.33 -6.64
C PRO A 268 -21.09 -9.93 -7.93
N GLY A 269 -20.78 -8.74 -8.45
CA GLY A 269 -21.17 -8.31 -9.79
C GLY A 269 -20.09 -8.59 -10.82
N SER A 270 -20.35 -8.26 -12.09
CA SER A 270 -19.31 -8.30 -13.12
C SER A 270 -18.27 -7.19 -12.88
N PRO A 271 -16.97 -7.47 -13.08
CA PRO A 271 -15.96 -6.41 -13.11
C PRO A 271 -16.33 -5.34 -14.13
N ARG A 272 -15.98 -4.08 -13.83
CA ARG A 272 -16.17 -2.99 -14.78
C ARG A 272 -15.35 -3.28 -16.05
N PRO A 273 -15.87 -3.01 -17.25
CA PRO A 273 -15.07 -3.04 -18.46
C PRO A 273 -13.95 -2.04 -18.30
N ALA A 274 -12.71 -2.52 -18.28
CA ALA A 274 -11.57 -1.64 -18.33
C ALA A 274 -11.29 -1.29 -19.80
N PRO A 275 -10.74 -0.09 -20.08
CA PRO A 275 -10.12 0.16 -21.37
C PRO A 275 -9.15 -0.98 -21.68
N GLU A 276 -9.09 -1.45 -22.93
CA GLU A 276 -8.05 -2.39 -23.35
C GLU A 276 -6.68 -1.79 -23.04
N HIS A 277 -6.12 -2.16 -21.89
CA HIS A 277 -4.77 -1.76 -21.54
C HIS A 277 -3.84 -2.63 -22.35
N ARG A 278 -3.37 -2.09 -23.48
CA ARG A 278 -2.25 -2.69 -24.20
C ARG A 278 -1.04 -2.61 -23.26
N PRO A 279 -0.29 -3.70 -23.05
CA PRO A 279 0.91 -3.64 -22.25
C PRO A 279 1.89 -2.67 -22.91
N GLY A 280 1.93 -1.45 -22.40
CA GLY A 280 3.03 -0.55 -22.64
C GLY A 280 4.28 -1.07 -21.95
N ASP A 281 5.44 -0.57 -22.34
CA ASP A 281 6.63 -0.74 -21.53
C ASP A 281 6.44 -0.08 -20.15
N LEU A 282 7.39 -0.36 -19.23
CA LEU A 282 7.34 0.15 -17.86
C LEU A 282 7.24 1.69 -17.83
N ALA A 283 7.99 2.37 -18.69
CA ALA A 283 7.97 3.83 -18.82
C ALA A 283 6.58 4.35 -19.17
N GLN A 284 5.91 3.76 -20.16
CA GLN A 284 4.55 4.14 -20.54
C GLN A 284 3.54 3.91 -19.41
N MET A 285 3.67 2.81 -18.66
CA MET A 285 2.81 2.55 -17.50
C MET A 285 3.06 3.56 -16.37
N LEU A 286 4.32 3.89 -16.08
CA LEU A 286 4.64 4.91 -15.09
C LEU A 286 4.10 6.28 -15.50
N GLN A 287 4.30 6.69 -16.76
CA GLN A 287 3.75 7.95 -17.27
C GLN A 287 2.22 8.00 -17.19
N HIS A 288 1.53 6.90 -17.50
CA HIS A 288 0.07 6.81 -17.35
C HIS A 288 -0.36 7.04 -15.89
N VAL A 289 0.34 6.44 -14.93
CA VAL A 289 0.05 6.60 -13.50
C VAL A 289 0.32 8.04 -13.03
N LEU A 290 1.44 8.63 -13.43
CA LEU A 290 1.79 10.02 -13.09
C LEU A 290 0.79 11.01 -13.70
N GLU A 291 0.31 10.76 -14.92
CA GLU A 291 -0.71 11.60 -15.56
C GLU A 291 -2.06 11.49 -14.86
N ALA A 292 -2.43 10.31 -14.37
CA ALA A 292 -3.64 10.11 -13.57
C ALA A 292 -3.60 10.91 -12.26
N LEU A 293 -2.44 10.92 -11.58
CA LEU A 293 -2.20 11.76 -10.39
C LEU A 293 -2.28 13.26 -10.75
N ARG A 294 -1.64 13.69 -11.85
CA ARG A 294 -1.67 15.08 -12.33
C ARG A 294 -3.09 15.55 -12.65
N THR A 295 -3.87 14.73 -13.35
CA THR A 295 -5.28 15.01 -13.70
C THR A 295 -6.15 15.21 -12.45
N LYS A 296 -5.80 14.58 -11.32
CA LYS A 296 -6.49 14.74 -10.04
C LYS A 296 -5.96 15.87 -9.18
N GLY A 297 -5.04 16.69 -9.71
CA GLY A 297 -4.48 17.82 -8.99
C GLY A 297 -3.56 17.41 -7.85
N ILE A 298 -2.97 16.21 -7.89
CA ILE A 298 -1.91 15.83 -6.97
C ILE A 298 -0.69 16.71 -7.28
N GLY A 299 -0.22 17.45 -6.28
CA GLY A 299 0.77 18.50 -6.46
C GLY A 299 2.22 18.03 -6.56
N SER A 300 2.57 16.88 -5.95
CA SER A 300 3.95 16.37 -5.93
C SER A 300 4.00 14.86 -5.78
N VAL A 301 4.98 14.23 -6.43
CA VAL A 301 5.31 12.80 -6.29
C VAL A 301 6.82 12.68 -6.09
N ILE A 302 7.26 12.63 -4.84
CA ILE A 302 8.68 12.75 -4.48
C ILE A 302 9.29 11.35 -4.40
N ALA A 303 10.30 11.08 -5.21
CA ALA A 303 11.08 9.84 -5.15
C ALA A 303 12.49 10.12 -4.61
N VAL A 304 12.87 9.43 -3.54
CA VAL A 304 14.23 9.42 -3.00
C VAL A 304 14.84 8.05 -3.21
N ARG A 305 15.93 7.98 -3.95
CA ARG A 305 16.73 6.76 -4.08
C ARG A 305 17.48 6.51 -2.78
N LEU A 306 17.37 5.30 -2.23
CA LEU A 306 18.01 4.90 -0.97
C LEU A 306 19.20 3.96 -1.18
N SER A 307 19.20 3.22 -2.29
CA SER A 307 20.26 2.27 -2.65
C SER A 307 21.39 2.94 -3.41
N GLU A 308 22.61 2.47 -3.22
CA GLU A 308 23.76 2.84 -4.06
C GLU A 308 23.54 2.49 -5.55
N ASP A 309 24.16 3.27 -6.44
CA ASP A 309 24.11 3.10 -7.89
C ASP A 309 24.78 1.82 -8.41
N THR A 310 25.69 1.24 -7.62
CA THR A 310 26.48 0.06 -7.99
C THR A 310 25.77 -1.26 -7.70
N LEU A 311 24.67 -1.24 -6.93
CA LEU A 311 23.90 -2.43 -6.60
C LEU A 311 23.11 -2.95 -7.81
N PRO A 312 22.92 -4.28 -7.95
CA PRO A 312 22.18 -4.87 -9.07
C PRO A 312 20.66 -4.72 -8.95
N PHE A 313 20.20 -3.92 -8.00
CA PHE A 313 18.81 -3.58 -7.72
C PHE A 313 18.75 -2.15 -7.23
N SER A 314 17.55 -1.57 -7.21
CA SER A 314 17.30 -0.24 -6.66
C SER A 314 16.28 -0.30 -5.55
N VAL A 315 16.42 0.59 -4.57
CA VAL A 315 15.45 0.82 -3.49
C VAL A 315 15.13 2.30 -3.45
N VAL A 316 13.85 2.63 -3.39
CA VAL A 316 13.35 4.01 -3.33
C VAL A 316 12.33 4.18 -2.24
N LYS A 317 12.23 5.41 -1.72
CA LYS A 317 11.10 5.88 -0.94
C LYS A 317 10.31 6.87 -1.79
N VAL A 318 9.05 6.56 -2.05
CA VAL A 318 8.10 7.44 -2.72
C VAL A 318 7.19 8.09 -1.67
N VAL A 319 7.15 9.41 -1.67
CA VAL A 319 6.28 10.22 -0.81
C VAL A 319 5.34 11.03 -1.70
N ILE A 320 4.04 10.87 -1.48
CA ILE A 320 2.99 11.62 -2.16
C ILE A 320 2.16 12.30 -1.07
N PRO A 321 2.50 13.54 -0.66
CA PRO A 321 1.96 14.17 0.54
C PRO A 321 0.43 14.33 0.54
N ALA A 322 -0.15 14.49 -0.65
CA ALA A 322 -1.58 14.68 -0.84
C ALA A 322 -2.41 13.38 -0.74
N LEU A 323 -1.77 12.21 -0.85
CA LEU A 323 -2.46 10.92 -0.76
C LEU A 323 -2.58 10.45 0.69
N GLU A 324 -3.64 9.71 0.98
CA GLU A 324 -3.85 9.14 2.30
C GLU A 324 -2.77 8.13 2.66
N ASN A 325 -2.55 7.99 3.97
CA ASN A 325 -1.63 7.02 4.53
C ASN A 325 -2.43 6.06 5.42
N PRO A 326 -2.05 4.78 5.54
CA PRO A 326 -2.77 3.82 6.37
C PRO A 326 -2.75 4.22 7.85
N GLU A 327 -3.54 3.54 8.68
CA GLU A 327 -3.58 3.78 10.12
C GLU A 327 -2.17 3.70 10.73
N GLY A 328 -1.83 4.65 11.60
CA GLY A 328 -0.52 4.76 12.22
C GLY A 328 -0.44 5.91 13.19
N GLU A 329 0.68 6.01 13.90
CA GLU A 329 0.93 7.01 14.95
C GLU A 329 1.32 8.38 14.39
N ARG A 330 0.54 8.89 13.42
CA ARG A 330 0.65 10.27 12.93
C ARG A 330 -0.19 11.21 13.77
N ALA A 331 0.27 12.45 13.94
CA ALA A 331 -0.51 13.52 14.55
C ALA A 331 -1.79 13.82 13.76
N ARG A 332 -1.74 13.69 12.43
CA ARG A 332 -2.89 13.81 11.53
C ARG A 332 -3.21 12.43 10.93
N GLN A 333 -4.23 11.77 11.48
CA GLN A 333 -4.58 10.40 11.08
C GLN A 333 -5.22 10.34 9.69
N LEU A 334 -6.15 11.26 9.40
CA LEU A 334 -6.79 11.41 8.10
C LEU A 334 -6.31 12.68 7.39
N GLY A 335 -6.01 12.55 6.11
CA GLY A 335 -5.76 13.65 5.19
C GLY A 335 -7.05 14.23 4.61
N THR A 336 -6.88 15.17 3.68
CA THR A 336 -7.98 15.93 3.09
C THR A 336 -8.90 15.08 2.22
N ARG A 337 -8.37 14.06 1.54
CA ARG A 337 -9.14 13.18 0.63
C ARG A 337 -10.08 12.28 1.45
N ALA A 338 -9.60 11.70 2.55
CA ALA A 338 -10.41 10.90 3.45
C ALA A 338 -11.47 11.74 4.17
N LEU A 339 -11.13 12.96 4.59
CA LEU A 339 -12.10 13.89 5.17
C LEU A 339 -13.21 14.25 4.18
N ALA A 340 -12.86 14.60 2.93
CA ALA A 340 -13.84 14.87 1.88
C ALA A 340 -14.76 13.66 1.64
N ARG A 341 -14.17 12.47 1.53
CA ARG A 341 -14.90 11.20 1.34
C ARG A 341 -15.85 10.88 2.49
N ALA A 342 -15.44 11.11 3.74
CA ALA A 342 -16.25 10.85 4.93
C ALA A 342 -17.43 11.82 5.06
N ILE A 343 -17.29 13.06 4.56
CA ILE A 343 -18.35 14.09 4.60
C ILE A 343 -19.29 13.99 3.39
N GLY A 344 -18.91 13.25 2.34
CA GLY A 344 -19.73 13.00 1.15
C GLY A 344 -19.59 14.06 0.05
N PHE A 345 -18.44 14.75 0.00
CA PHE A 345 -18.10 15.69 -1.07
C PHE A 345 -17.43 15.01 -2.27
#